data_AF-A0AAU9L8I1-F1
#
_entry.id   AF-A0AAU9L8I1-F1
#
_cell.length_a   1.000
_cell.length_b   1.000
_cell.length_c   1.000
_cell.angle_alpha   90.00
_cell.angle_beta   90.00
_cell.angle_gamma   90.00
#
_symmetry.space_group_name_H-M   'P 1'
#
loop_
_entity.id
_entity.type
_entity.pdbx_description
1 polymer ?
#
loop_
_entity_poly.entity_id
_entity_poly.type
_entity_poly.pdbx_seq_one_letter_code
_entity_poly.pdbx_strand_id
1 'polypeptide(L)'
;MINTFFITTPGRGILSKRGHALEALKEVDAIVFEKTGTLTTAISVFEASNSVDQTQLWRCVAAAERSSEHLLGKALLAYAEAQLQGSRVDQAQEVESVPGCGVHCTVRGVDVWLCSLTWVRQQTYGDCRGLKIPAEFVEANRRFQTQGCIVVLAVIDGELLSAVALKDDLRPEAKCVIDQLKREGVQPWIVTGDQRGTATNVAMALGYLRAEILPHQKVDKVRLLQSLAGTDIALNAADVVLVEDDLRDLLNARALSGVTNRHIKHNFAWGVMYNLLMMPIACGAFYIPFGVWIPPAFAGLSELLSTVPVILFSLLLDFWKPPFSGDWGLQQTHVAIDVSESTPLLPKQYQGALYT
;
A
#
# COMPACT_ATOMS: atom_id res chain seq x y z
N MET A 1 9.32 14.93 17.36
CA MET A 1 9.58 14.28 16.06
C MET A 1 8.61 13.11 15.97
N ILE A 2 7.87 12.97 14.88
CA ILE A 2 6.95 11.84 14.67
C ILE A 2 7.75 10.76 13.95
N ASN A 3 7.98 9.63 14.59
CA ASN A 3 8.62 8.49 13.94
C ASN A 3 7.61 7.89 12.94
N THR A 4 7.97 7.91 11.66
CA THR A 4 7.06 7.59 10.54
C THR A 4 7.64 6.47 9.68
N PHE A 5 6.84 5.46 9.35
CA PHE A 5 7.22 4.33 8.48
C PHE A 5 6.36 4.27 7.23
N PHE A 6 6.92 3.77 6.13
CA PHE A 6 6.23 3.67 4.84
C PHE A 6 6.07 2.23 4.39
N ILE A 7 4.89 1.91 3.85
CA ILE A 7 4.54 0.57 3.38
C ILE A 7 4.15 0.62 1.91
N THR A 8 4.78 -0.25 1.12
CA THR A 8 4.54 -0.44 -0.31
C THR A 8 4.74 -1.91 -0.69
N THR A 9 4.26 -2.33 -1.85
CA THR A 9 4.26 -3.74 -2.29
C THR A 9 5.30 -3.97 -3.40
N PRO A 10 6.17 -5.01 -3.29
CA PRO A 10 6.88 -5.60 -4.42
C PRO A 10 6.80 -7.13 -4.43
N GLY A 11 7.08 -7.77 -5.57
CA GLY A 11 6.88 -9.22 -5.77
C GLY A 11 7.93 -10.18 -5.16
N ARG A 12 8.28 -10.04 -3.87
CA ARG A 12 8.73 -11.13 -2.92
C ARG A 12 9.12 -10.58 -1.52
N GLY A 13 8.50 -11.12 -0.46
CA GLY A 13 8.68 -10.98 0.99
C GLY A 13 8.44 -9.62 1.67
N ILE A 14 8.27 -9.65 3.00
CA ILE A 14 8.61 -8.50 3.85
C ILE A 14 10.11 -8.31 3.84
N LEU A 15 10.59 -7.42 2.96
CA LEU A 15 12.00 -7.10 2.84
C LEU A 15 12.28 -5.76 3.50
N SER A 16 12.80 -5.79 4.72
CA SER A 16 13.52 -4.63 5.24
C SER A 16 14.90 -4.57 4.58
N LYS A 17 15.27 -3.41 4.02
CA LYS A 17 16.63 -3.18 3.51
C LYS A 17 17.71 -3.17 4.60
N ARG A 18 17.35 -3.09 5.90
CA ARG A 18 18.28 -2.98 7.05
C ARG A 18 17.70 -3.61 8.34
N GLY A 19 18.54 -4.29 9.14
CA GLY A 19 18.11 -4.88 10.43
C GLY A 19 17.49 -3.86 11.40
N HIS A 20 17.97 -2.61 11.38
CA HIS A 20 17.46 -1.52 12.21
C HIS A 20 16.00 -1.13 11.94
N ALA A 21 15.48 -1.34 10.72
CA ALA A 21 14.10 -0.98 10.43
C ALA A 21 13.10 -1.83 11.22
N LEU A 22 13.42 -3.12 11.40
CA LEU A 22 12.59 -4.00 12.19
C LEU A 22 12.65 -3.60 13.67
N GLU A 23 13.81 -3.20 14.19
CA GLU A 23 13.97 -2.72 15.56
C GLU A 23 13.19 -1.42 15.82
N ALA A 24 13.23 -0.49 14.87
CA ALA A 24 12.58 0.81 14.98
C ALA A 24 11.04 0.73 14.84
N LEU A 25 10.50 -0.31 14.18
CA LEU A 25 9.07 -0.44 13.88
C LEU A 25 8.15 -0.35 15.11
N LYS A 26 8.62 -0.77 16.30
CA LYS A 26 7.85 -0.65 17.55
C LYS A 26 7.75 0.78 18.07
N GLU A 27 8.73 1.63 17.76
CA GLU A 27 8.86 3.01 18.27
C GLU A 27 8.20 4.05 17.35
N VAL A 28 7.50 3.57 16.32
CA VAL A 28 6.81 4.37 15.33
C VAL A 28 5.44 4.82 15.86
N ASP A 29 5.14 6.10 15.63
CA ASP A 29 3.89 6.75 15.97
C ASP A 29 2.95 6.87 14.76
N ALA A 30 3.48 6.82 13.53
CA ALA A 30 2.71 6.90 12.31
C ALA A 30 3.15 5.88 11.23
N ILE A 31 2.19 5.22 10.59
CA ILE A 31 2.45 4.30 9.47
C ILE A 31 1.71 4.80 8.24
N VAL A 32 2.42 4.92 7.12
CA VAL A 32 1.89 5.43 5.87
C VAL A 32 1.75 4.30 4.86
N PHE A 33 0.53 4.13 4.36
CA PHE A 33 0.14 3.13 3.38
C PHE A 33 0.05 3.76 2.00
N GLU A 34 0.75 3.17 1.03
CA GLU A 34 0.37 3.35 -0.37
C GLU A 34 -1.01 2.71 -0.61
N LYS A 35 -1.87 3.33 -1.42
CA LYS A 35 -3.22 2.80 -1.63
C LYS A 35 -3.21 1.57 -2.54
N THR A 36 -2.83 1.77 -3.79
CA THR A 36 -2.92 0.76 -4.86
C THR A 36 -1.89 -0.34 -4.64
N GLY A 37 -2.35 -1.59 -4.60
CA GLY A 37 -1.50 -2.78 -4.42
C GLY A 37 -1.10 -3.09 -2.98
N THR A 38 -1.21 -2.14 -2.05
CA THR A 38 -0.97 -2.37 -0.61
C THR A 38 -2.30 -2.48 0.14
N LEU A 39 -3.16 -1.47 0.11
CA LEU A 39 -4.49 -1.55 0.72
C LEU A 39 -5.52 -2.24 -0.19
N THR A 40 -5.20 -2.45 -1.46
CA THR A 40 -6.10 -3.03 -2.46
C THR A 40 -5.51 -4.32 -3.04
N THR A 41 -6.36 -5.30 -3.38
CA THR A 41 -5.95 -6.62 -3.91
C THR A 41 -6.23 -6.81 -5.39
N ALA A 42 -7.33 -6.23 -5.89
CA ALA A 42 -7.78 -6.41 -7.25
C ALA A 42 -8.35 -5.12 -7.81
N ILE A 43 -8.40 -5.05 -9.14
CA ILE A 43 -9.08 -3.99 -9.85
C ILE A 43 -10.30 -4.62 -10.53
N SER A 44 -11.48 -4.39 -9.98
CA SER A 44 -12.75 -4.80 -10.58
C SER A 44 -13.09 -3.89 -11.74
N VAL A 45 -13.57 -4.46 -12.85
CA VAL A 45 -13.88 -3.73 -14.09
C VAL A 45 -15.37 -3.75 -14.38
N PHE A 46 -15.96 -2.56 -14.57
CA PHE A 46 -17.35 -2.38 -14.97
C PHE A 46 -17.44 -1.65 -16.30
N GLU A 47 -18.35 -2.09 -17.17
CA GLU A 47 -18.51 -1.54 -18.52
C GLU A 47 -19.84 -0.79 -18.66
N ALA A 48 -19.79 0.35 -19.34
CA ALA A 48 -20.92 0.88 -20.09
C ALA A 48 -20.47 1.02 -21.54
N SER A 49 -21.05 0.25 -22.45
CA SER A 49 -20.71 0.27 -23.87
C SER A 49 -21.94 0.52 -24.73
N ASN A 50 -21.70 1.16 -25.88
CA ASN A 50 -22.70 1.20 -26.94
C ASN A 50 -22.77 -0.16 -27.66
N SER A 51 -23.77 -0.36 -28.52
CA SER A 51 -23.91 -1.55 -29.38
C SER A 51 -22.80 -1.60 -30.43
N VAL A 52 -21.61 -2.02 -30.00
CA VAL A 52 -20.35 -2.06 -30.76
C VAL A 52 -19.89 -3.52 -30.88
N ASP A 53 -19.06 -3.83 -31.88
CA ASP A 53 -18.27 -5.06 -31.91
C ASP A 53 -17.30 -5.09 -30.71
N GLN A 54 -17.75 -5.79 -29.66
CA GLN A 54 -16.99 -6.04 -28.43
C GLN A 54 -15.60 -6.61 -28.71
N THR A 55 -15.44 -7.42 -29.76
CA THR A 55 -14.14 -7.99 -30.11
C THR A 55 -13.17 -6.91 -30.59
N GLN A 56 -13.64 -5.97 -31.42
CA GLN A 56 -12.82 -4.87 -31.92
C GLN A 56 -12.42 -3.92 -30.80
N LEU A 57 -13.36 -3.58 -29.91
CA LEU A 57 -13.12 -2.75 -28.73
C LEU A 57 -11.98 -3.33 -27.88
N TRP A 58 -12.13 -4.58 -27.43
CA TRP A 58 -11.15 -5.19 -26.53
C TRP A 58 -9.81 -5.46 -27.19
N ARG A 59 -9.76 -5.71 -28.51
CA ARG A 59 -8.49 -5.76 -29.25
C ARG A 59 -7.75 -4.42 -29.22
N CYS A 60 -8.46 -3.32 -29.42
CA CYS A 60 -7.85 -1.99 -29.40
C CYS A 60 -7.37 -1.62 -27.99
N VAL A 61 -8.20 -1.86 -26.97
CA VAL A 61 -7.85 -1.61 -25.56
C VAL A 61 -6.63 -2.45 -25.14
N ALA A 62 -6.62 -3.76 -25.45
CA ALA A 62 -5.50 -4.63 -25.15
C ALA A 62 -4.22 -4.20 -25.88
N ALA A 63 -4.31 -3.80 -27.15
CA ALA A 63 -3.15 -3.34 -27.90
C ALA A 63 -2.57 -2.05 -27.31
N ALA A 64 -3.41 -1.10 -26.91
CA ALA A 64 -3.00 0.17 -26.32
C ALA A 64 -2.29 0.01 -24.96
N GLU A 65 -2.79 -0.87 -24.08
CA GLU A 65 -2.24 -1.07 -22.74
C GLU A 65 -1.11 -2.12 -22.67
N ARG A 66 -0.79 -2.79 -23.79
CA ARG A 66 0.18 -3.89 -23.81
C ARG A 66 1.57 -3.52 -23.30
N SER A 67 2.01 -2.28 -23.55
CA SER A 67 3.30 -1.74 -23.09
C SER A 67 3.19 -0.90 -21.82
N SER A 68 2.03 -0.89 -21.16
CA SER A 68 1.77 -0.04 -20.01
C SER A 68 2.45 -0.60 -18.76
N GLU A 69 3.26 0.24 -18.12
CA GLU A 69 3.84 -0.08 -16.81
C GLU A 69 2.91 0.30 -15.65
N HIS A 70 1.82 1.02 -15.95
CA HIS A 70 0.86 1.47 -14.95
C HIS A 70 -0.02 0.30 -14.47
N LEU A 71 -0.25 0.18 -13.17
CA LEU A 71 -1.08 -0.90 -12.59
C LEU A 71 -2.51 -0.91 -13.16
N LEU A 72 -3.12 0.26 -13.34
CA LEU A 72 -4.42 0.39 -14.02
C LEU A 72 -4.39 -0.14 -15.46
N GLY A 73 -3.32 0.16 -16.20
CA GLY A 73 -3.14 -0.32 -17.57
C GLY A 73 -2.99 -1.84 -17.63
N LYS A 74 -2.19 -2.41 -16.71
CA LYS A 74 -2.06 -3.87 -16.56
C LYS A 74 -3.39 -4.54 -16.22
N ALA A 75 -4.20 -3.93 -15.34
CA ALA A 75 -5.54 -4.44 -15.03
C ALA A 75 -6.49 -4.37 -16.23
N LEU A 76 -6.46 -3.26 -16.97
CA LEU A 76 -7.27 -3.07 -18.16
C LEU A 76 -6.88 -4.05 -19.28
N LEU A 77 -5.58 -4.28 -19.47
CA LEU A 77 -5.04 -5.29 -20.38
C LEU A 77 -5.53 -6.70 -20.01
N ALA A 78 -5.38 -7.10 -18.74
CA ALA A 78 -5.79 -8.42 -18.28
C ALA A 78 -7.30 -8.64 -18.46
N TYR A 79 -8.11 -7.61 -18.21
CA TYR A 79 -9.55 -7.67 -18.47
C TYR A 79 -9.85 -7.81 -19.96
N ALA A 80 -9.20 -7.00 -20.81
CA ALA A 80 -9.39 -7.05 -22.25
C ALA A 80 -8.99 -8.41 -22.85
N GLU A 81 -7.87 -8.99 -22.41
CA GLU A 81 -7.44 -10.34 -22.83
C GLU A 81 -8.44 -11.44 -22.42
N ALA A 82 -9.04 -11.32 -21.23
CA ALA A 82 -10.08 -12.24 -20.78
C ALA A 82 -11.34 -12.18 -21.67
N GLN A 83 -11.75 -10.98 -22.10
CA GLN A 83 -12.87 -10.80 -23.03
C GLN A 83 -12.59 -11.36 -24.43
N LEU A 84 -11.32 -11.36 -24.85
CA LEU A 84 -10.90 -11.83 -26.16
C LEU A 84 -10.78 -13.36 -26.30
N GLN A 85 -10.86 -14.10 -25.19
CA GLN A 85 -10.83 -15.58 -25.15
C GLN A 85 -9.67 -16.18 -25.98
N GLY A 86 -8.48 -15.56 -25.94
CA GLY A 86 -7.31 -16.02 -26.69
C GLY A 86 -7.22 -15.55 -28.14
N SER A 87 -8.10 -14.65 -28.58
CA SER A 87 -7.94 -13.95 -29.86
C SER A 87 -6.62 -13.19 -29.91
N ARG A 88 -6.00 -13.10 -31.09
CA ARG A 88 -4.78 -12.32 -31.27
C ARG A 88 -5.02 -10.85 -30.93
N VAL A 89 -4.19 -10.32 -30.05
CA VAL A 89 -4.06 -8.89 -29.77
C VAL A 89 -3.04 -8.31 -30.76
N ASP A 90 -3.46 -7.26 -31.47
CA ASP A 90 -2.62 -6.55 -32.42
C ASP A 90 -1.52 -5.74 -31.72
N GLN A 91 -0.51 -5.35 -32.50
CA GLN A 91 0.52 -4.46 -32.01
C GLN A 91 0.10 -3.02 -32.23
N ALA A 92 0.13 -2.22 -31.16
CA ALA A 92 -0.05 -0.79 -31.26
C ALA A 92 1.19 -0.12 -31.86
N GLN A 93 0.95 0.90 -32.69
CA GLN A 93 1.93 1.79 -33.29
C GLN A 93 1.78 3.16 -32.63
N GLU A 94 2.87 3.95 -32.62
CA GLU A 94 2.84 5.34 -32.13
C GLU A 94 2.26 5.47 -30.71
N VAL A 95 2.60 4.55 -29.81
CA VAL A 95 2.09 4.56 -28.43
C VAL A 95 2.69 5.73 -27.65
N GLU A 96 1.84 6.66 -27.26
CA GLU A 96 2.18 7.81 -26.43
C GLU A 96 1.41 7.76 -25.10
N SER A 97 2.14 7.81 -23.99
CA SER A 97 1.54 8.02 -22.66
C SER A 97 1.49 9.51 -22.37
N VAL A 98 0.28 10.06 -22.32
CA VAL A 98 0.05 11.49 -22.10
C VAL A 98 -0.27 11.73 -20.61
N PRO A 99 0.63 12.38 -19.85
CA PRO A 99 0.46 12.56 -18.41
C PRO A 99 -0.86 13.25 -18.05
N GLY A 100 -1.60 12.68 -17.09
CA GLY A 100 -2.90 13.21 -16.65
C GLY A 100 -4.07 12.96 -17.61
N CYS A 101 -3.81 12.32 -18.75
CA CYS A 101 -4.79 12.13 -19.81
C CYS A 101 -5.06 10.64 -20.03
N GLY A 102 -4.01 9.86 -20.28
CA GLY A 102 -4.06 8.42 -20.50
C GLY A 102 -3.10 7.98 -21.60
N VAL A 103 -3.55 7.10 -22.50
CA VAL A 103 -2.73 6.52 -23.58
C VAL A 103 -3.36 6.84 -24.93
N HIS A 104 -2.53 7.21 -25.89
CA HIS A 104 -2.87 7.35 -27.31
C HIS A 104 -2.03 6.38 -28.13
N CYS A 105 -2.63 5.75 -29.14
CA CYS A 105 -1.91 4.93 -30.08
C CYS A 105 -2.71 4.71 -31.36
N THR A 106 -2.08 4.08 -32.35
CA THR A 106 -2.73 3.61 -33.56
C THR A 106 -2.71 2.09 -33.63
N VAL A 107 -3.85 1.46 -33.87
CA VAL A 107 -3.98 0.00 -33.99
C VAL A 107 -4.53 -0.33 -35.38
N ARG A 108 -3.71 -0.94 -36.24
CA ARG A 108 -4.07 -1.22 -37.66
C ARG A 108 -4.55 0.01 -38.44
N GLY A 109 -3.98 1.18 -38.17
CA GLY A 109 -4.40 2.44 -38.78
C GLY A 109 -5.63 3.09 -38.15
N VAL A 110 -6.20 2.50 -37.09
CA VAL A 110 -7.31 3.07 -36.31
C VAL A 110 -6.76 3.87 -35.14
N ASP A 111 -7.23 5.10 -34.97
CA ASP A 111 -6.87 5.98 -33.86
C ASP A 111 -7.53 5.51 -32.55
N VAL A 112 -6.76 5.35 -31.48
CA VAL A 112 -7.24 4.82 -30.19
C VAL A 112 -6.77 5.69 -29.04
N TRP A 113 -7.73 6.19 -28.25
CA TRP A 113 -7.49 6.91 -27.00
C TRP A 113 -8.13 6.17 -25.82
N LEU A 114 -7.32 5.94 -24.78
CA LEU A 114 -7.78 5.52 -23.46
C LEU A 114 -7.58 6.70 -22.51
N CYS A 115 -8.66 7.34 -22.06
CA CYS A 115 -8.54 8.62 -21.36
C CYS A 115 -9.63 8.88 -20.32
N SER A 116 -9.47 9.91 -19.47
CA SER A 116 -10.52 10.31 -18.52
C SER A 116 -11.56 11.26 -19.14
N LEU A 117 -12.79 11.27 -18.61
CA LEU A 117 -13.83 12.21 -19.05
C LEU A 117 -13.40 13.68 -18.91
N THR A 118 -12.63 14.01 -17.87
CA THR A 118 -12.12 15.36 -17.64
C THR A 118 -11.23 15.82 -18.79
N TRP A 119 -10.40 14.92 -19.31
CA TRP A 119 -9.50 15.23 -20.42
C TRP A 119 -10.26 15.51 -21.72
N VAL A 120 -11.19 14.63 -22.08
CA VAL A 120 -12.03 14.80 -23.29
C VAL A 120 -12.74 16.16 -23.28
N ARG A 121 -13.16 16.63 -22.10
CA ARG A 121 -13.82 17.94 -21.94
C ARG A 121 -12.86 19.14 -22.01
N GLN A 122 -11.62 19.00 -21.55
CA GLN A 122 -10.66 20.10 -21.52
C GLN A 122 -9.98 20.37 -22.87
N GLN A 123 -10.08 19.44 -23.84
CA GLN A 123 -9.61 19.59 -25.23
C GLN A 123 -8.14 20.00 -25.36
N THR A 124 -7.31 19.60 -24.39
CA THR A 124 -5.97 20.14 -24.21
C THR A 124 -4.96 19.59 -25.23
N TYR A 125 -5.20 18.39 -25.79
CA TYR A 125 -4.32 17.70 -26.75
C TYR A 125 -5.16 16.82 -27.71
N GLY A 126 -4.73 16.67 -28.97
CA GLY A 126 -5.31 15.71 -29.94
C GLY A 126 -6.56 16.15 -30.73
N ASP A 127 -6.95 15.32 -31.69
CA ASP A 127 -8.09 15.52 -32.63
C ASP A 127 -9.46 15.16 -32.03
N CYS A 128 -9.55 14.87 -30.72
CA CYS A 128 -10.82 14.66 -30.01
C CYS A 128 -11.66 15.95 -29.86
N ARG A 129 -11.27 17.05 -30.52
CA ARG A 129 -12.01 18.32 -30.54
C ARG A 129 -13.37 18.11 -31.21
N GLY A 130 -14.43 18.24 -30.42
CA GLY A 130 -15.80 18.09 -30.90
C GLY A 130 -16.40 16.69 -30.69
N LEU A 131 -15.72 15.79 -29.97
CA LEU A 131 -16.30 14.52 -29.55
C LEU A 131 -17.61 14.77 -28.80
N LYS A 132 -18.73 14.27 -29.36
CA LYS A 132 -20.01 14.29 -28.67
C LYS A 132 -20.03 13.16 -27.66
N ILE A 133 -19.95 13.51 -26.38
CA ILE A 133 -20.06 12.56 -25.28
C ILE A 133 -21.54 12.36 -24.98
N PRO A 134 -22.12 11.17 -25.21
CA PRO A 134 -23.51 10.92 -24.89
C PRO A 134 -23.77 11.06 -23.39
N ALA A 135 -24.99 11.48 -23.03
CA ALA A 135 -25.36 11.72 -21.63
C ALA A 135 -25.23 10.47 -20.74
N GLU A 136 -25.43 9.29 -21.31
CA GLU A 136 -25.28 8.00 -20.62
C GLU A 136 -23.85 7.77 -20.10
N PHE A 137 -22.82 8.12 -20.88
CA PHE A 137 -21.43 7.99 -20.45
C PHE A 137 -21.06 9.01 -19.38
N VAL A 138 -21.63 10.22 -19.44
CA VAL A 138 -21.44 11.24 -18.40
C VAL A 138 -22.05 10.75 -17.08
N GLU A 139 -23.25 10.19 -17.12
CA GLU A 139 -23.94 9.69 -15.93
C GLU A 139 -23.27 8.41 -15.41
N ALA A 140 -22.87 7.48 -16.28
CA ALA A 140 -22.10 6.30 -15.91
C ALA A 140 -20.76 6.68 -15.24
N ASN A 141 -20.02 7.62 -15.83
CA ASN A 141 -18.77 8.13 -15.25
C ASN A 141 -19.01 8.72 -13.86
N ARG A 142 -20.06 9.56 -13.71
CA ARG A 142 -20.42 10.14 -12.40
C ARG A 142 -20.75 9.04 -11.39
N ARG A 143 -21.59 8.07 -11.75
CA ARG A 143 -22.01 6.95 -10.90
C ARG A 143 -20.82 6.11 -10.44
N PHE A 144 -19.90 5.78 -11.35
CA PHE A 144 -18.72 5.01 -11.01
C PHE A 144 -17.73 5.81 -10.15
N GLN A 145 -17.55 7.11 -10.42
CA GLN A 145 -16.71 7.97 -9.59
C GLN A 145 -17.24 8.12 -8.16
N THR A 146 -18.57 8.23 -7.96
CA THR A 146 -19.15 8.29 -6.60
C THR A 146 -18.97 6.97 -5.85
N GLN A 147 -18.84 5.84 -6.56
CA GLN A 147 -18.48 4.54 -6.00
C GLN A 147 -16.97 4.37 -5.76
N GLY A 148 -16.15 5.39 -6.04
CA GLY A 148 -14.71 5.39 -5.86
C GLY A 148 -13.92 4.73 -7.00
N CYS A 149 -14.57 4.42 -8.13
CA CYS A 149 -13.90 3.86 -9.29
C CYS A 149 -13.13 4.94 -10.05
N ILE A 150 -12.03 4.52 -10.68
CA ILE A 150 -11.35 5.28 -11.72
C ILE A 150 -11.99 4.90 -13.04
N VAL A 151 -12.38 5.87 -13.85
CA VAL A 151 -13.09 5.61 -15.11
C VAL A 151 -12.20 5.96 -16.28
N VAL A 152 -11.97 4.98 -17.15
CA VAL A 152 -11.23 5.09 -18.41
C VAL A 152 -12.22 5.00 -19.55
N LEU A 153 -12.25 6.01 -20.40
CA LEU A 153 -13.03 6.07 -21.61
C LEU A 153 -12.20 5.54 -22.77
N ALA A 154 -12.79 4.68 -23.60
CA ALA A 154 -12.21 4.21 -24.85
C ALA A 154 -12.84 4.95 -26.02
N VAL A 155 -12.05 5.81 -26.66
CA VAL A 155 -12.41 6.52 -27.89
C VAL A 155 -11.64 5.87 -29.04
N ILE A 156 -12.35 5.39 -30.05
CA ILE A 156 -11.78 4.68 -31.19
C ILE A 156 -12.32 5.34 -32.46
N ASP A 157 -11.42 5.74 -33.35
CA ASP A 157 -11.74 6.45 -34.61
C ASP A 157 -12.62 7.70 -34.40
N GLY A 158 -12.35 8.45 -33.32
CA GLY A 158 -13.13 9.64 -32.98
C GLY A 158 -14.55 9.37 -32.47
N GLU A 159 -14.87 8.13 -32.07
CA GLU A 159 -16.14 7.78 -31.42
C GLU A 159 -15.91 7.23 -30.00
N LEU A 160 -16.70 7.68 -29.03
CA LEU A 160 -16.67 7.13 -27.66
C LEU A 160 -17.44 5.81 -27.63
N LEU A 161 -16.72 4.70 -27.47
CA LEU A 161 -17.31 3.36 -27.57
C LEU A 161 -17.57 2.71 -26.20
N SER A 162 -16.75 3.01 -25.19
CA SER A 162 -16.88 2.41 -23.86
C SER A 162 -16.39 3.31 -22.72
N ALA A 163 -17.02 3.16 -21.55
CA ALA A 163 -16.51 3.62 -20.27
C ALA A 163 -16.22 2.39 -19.41
N VAL A 164 -14.95 2.23 -19.06
CA VAL A 164 -14.41 1.15 -18.27
C VAL A 164 -14.08 1.69 -16.88
N ALA A 165 -14.85 1.29 -15.87
CA ALA A 165 -14.61 1.68 -14.50
C ALA A 165 -13.76 0.62 -13.78
N LEU A 166 -12.62 1.05 -13.29
CA LEU A 166 -11.65 0.28 -12.51
C LEU A 166 -11.83 0.61 -11.04
N LYS A 167 -12.23 -0.37 -10.23
CA LYS A 167 -12.39 -0.22 -8.79
C LYS A 167 -11.29 -0.96 -8.07
N ASP A 168 -10.51 -0.23 -7.31
CA ASP A 168 -9.54 -0.77 -6.37
C ASP A 168 -10.28 -1.43 -5.19
N ASP A 169 -10.33 -2.76 -5.18
CA ASP A 169 -10.97 -3.52 -4.11
C ASP A 169 -10.05 -3.59 -2.89
N LEU A 170 -10.57 -3.15 -1.74
CA LEU A 170 -9.84 -3.19 -0.48
C LEU A 170 -9.51 -4.62 -0.07
N ARG A 171 -8.32 -4.82 0.51
CA ARG A 171 -7.99 -6.11 1.11
C ARG A 171 -8.98 -6.42 2.23
N PRO A 172 -9.48 -7.66 2.36
CA PRO A 172 -10.42 -8.05 3.42
C PRO A 172 -9.92 -7.67 4.82
N GLU A 173 -8.61 -7.80 5.05
CA GLU A 173 -7.94 -7.51 6.32
C GLU A 173 -7.57 -6.03 6.51
N ALA A 174 -7.67 -5.18 5.47
CA ALA A 174 -7.19 -3.80 5.54
C ALA A 174 -7.84 -3.02 6.68
N LYS A 175 -9.17 -3.15 6.83
CA LYS A 175 -9.90 -2.46 7.90
C LYS A 175 -9.47 -2.92 9.29
N CYS A 176 -9.33 -4.24 9.51
CA CYS A 176 -9.00 -4.75 10.82
C CYS A 176 -7.55 -4.40 11.24
N VAL A 177 -6.62 -4.35 10.28
CA VAL A 177 -5.25 -3.90 10.49
C VAL A 177 -5.22 -2.43 10.89
N ILE A 178 -5.94 -1.57 10.16
CA ILE A 178 -6.05 -0.15 10.46
C ILE A 178 -6.65 0.10 11.86
N ASP A 179 -7.69 -0.65 12.23
CA ASP A 179 -8.31 -0.55 13.55
C ASP A 179 -7.37 -1.03 14.67
N GLN A 180 -6.59 -2.10 14.43
CA GLN A 180 -5.60 -2.59 15.39
C GLN A 180 -4.47 -1.58 15.60
N LEU A 181 -3.94 -0.97 14.53
CA LEU A 181 -2.92 0.08 14.65
C LEU A 181 -3.41 1.26 15.50
N LYS A 182 -4.66 1.70 15.30
CA LYS A 182 -5.28 2.74 16.12
C LYS A 182 -5.37 2.34 17.60
N ARG A 183 -5.74 1.09 17.91
CA ARG A 183 -5.76 0.59 19.30
C ARG A 183 -4.36 0.59 19.94
N GLU A 184 -3.32 0.39 19.14
CA GLU A 184 -1.93 0.47 19.57
C GLU A 184 -1.37 1.91 19.63
N GLY A 185 -2.21 2.92 19.37
CA GLY A 185 -1.82 4.33 19.39
C GLY A 185 -1.05 4.80 18.16
N VAL A 186 -0.96 3.97 17.12
CA VAL A 186 -0.28 4.31 15.86
C VAL A 186 -1.25 5.01 14.93
N GLN A 187 -0.81 6.10 14.31
CA GLN A 187 -1.56 6.87 13.33
C GLN A 187 -1.36 6.28 11.91
N PRO A 188 -2.36 5.59 11.33
CA PRO A 188 -2.28 5.19 9.93
C PRO A 188 -2.37 6.44 9.03
N TRP A 189 -1.75 6.46 7.86
CA TRP A 189 -1.94 7.49 6.84
C TRP A 189 -2.11 6.83 5.49
N ILE A 190 -2.96 7.35 4.63
CA ILE A 190 -3.10 6.84 3.27
C ILE A 190 -2.52 7.87 2.32
N VAL A 191 -1.67 7.40 1.43
CA VAL A 191 -1.02 8.21 0.41
C VAL A 191 -1.31 7.60 -0.96
N THR A 192 -1.86 8.39 -1.87
CA THR A 192 -2.20 7.95 -3.22
C THR A 192 -1.94 9.04 -4.26
N GLY A 193 -1.62 8.64 -5.50
CA GLY A 193 -1.59 9.54 -6.66
C GLY A 193 -2.95 9.73 -7.33
N ASP A 194 -4.00 9.07 -6.83
CA ASP A 194 -5.34 9.16 -7.40
C ASP A 194 -6.06 10.47 -7.06
N GLN A 195 -7.18 10.69 -7.73
CA GLN A 195 -8.06 11.82 -7.45
C GLN A 195 -8.58 11.80 -6.00
N ARG A 196 -8.82 13.00 -5.46
CA ARG A 196 -9.26 13.23 -4.08
C ARG A 196 -10.50 12.42 -3.67
N GLY A 197 -11.45 12.28 -4.60
CA GLY A 197 -12.68 11.52 -4.35
C GLY A 197 -12.40 10.05 -4.03
N THR A 198 -11.58 9.39 -4.85
CA THR A 198 -11.15 8.00 -4.65
C THR A 198 -10.39 7.83 -3.34
N ALA A 199 -9.45 8.73 -3.03
CA ALA A 199 -8.69 8.71 -1.79
C ALA A 199 -9.61 8.81 -0.55
N THR A 200 -10.58 9.74 -0.60
CA THR A 200 -11.53 9.98 0.50
C THR A 200 -12.46 8.79 0.70
N ASN A 201 -12.95 8.19 -0.38
CA ASN A 201 -13.83 7.02 -0.32
C ASN A 201 -13.14 5.81 0.32
N VAL A 202 -11.88 5.55 -0.06
CA VAL A 202 -11.09 4.47 0.54
C VAL A 202 -10.82 4.74 2.01
N ALA A 203 -10.44 5.97 2.37
CA ALA A 203 -10.26 6.34 3.76
C ALA A 203 -11.54 6.12 4.57
N MET A 204 -12.69 6.61 4.08
CA MET A 204 -13.99 6.44 4.74
C MET A 204 -14.38 4.97 4.91
N ALA A 205 -14.16 4.13 3.88
CA ALA A 205 -14.43 2.70 3.95
C ALA A 205 -13.59 1.98 5.03
N LEU A 206 -12.37 2.47 5.29
CA LEU A 206 -11.51 2.00 6.37
C LEU A 206 -11.83 2.67 7.73
N GLY A 207 -12.85 3.52 7.82
CA GLY A 207 -13.19 4.29 9.01
C GLY A 207 -12.11 5.30 9.38
N TYR A 208 -11.47 5.91 8.37
CA TYR A 208 -10.34 6.81 8.50
C TYR A 208 -10.52 8.07 7.65
N LEU A 209 -9.98 9.21 8.08
CA LEU A 209 -10.29 10.50 7.44
C LEU A 209 -9.08 11.19 6.80
N ARG A 210 -7.84 10.78 7.10
CA ARG A 210 -6.64 11.44 6.52
C ARG A 210 -6.12 10.64 5.33
N ALA A 211 -6.36 11.17 4.14
CA ALA A 211 -5.69 10.73 2.93
C ALA A 211 -5.00 11.94 2.30
N GLU A 212 -3.73 11.79 1.94
CA GLU A 212 -2.96 12.80 1.23
C GLU A 212 -2.75 12.37 -0.22
N ILE A 213 -2.90 13.33 -1.13
CA ILE A 213 -2.71 13.10 -2.56
C ILE A 213 -1.28 13.49 -2.92
N LEU A 214 -0.55 12.55 -3.51
CA LEU A 214 0.76 12.83 -4.07
C LEU A 214 0.62 13.53 -5.42
N PRO A 215 1.33 14.63 -5.65
CA PRO A 215 1.60 15.09 -7.00
C PRO A 215 2.42 14.03 -7.76
N HIS A 216 2.23 13.97 -9.09
CA HIS A 216 2.61 12.86 -9.96
C HIS A 216 4.13 12.56 -10.10
N GLN A 217 5.03 13.14 -9.29
CA GLN A 217 6.48 12.98 -9.43
C GLN A 217 7.14 12.30 -8.22
N LYS A 218 8.17 11.46 -8.47
CA LYS A 218 8.96 10.78 -7.42
C LYS A 218 9.54 11.73 -6.36
N VAL A 219 9.84 12.97 -6.74
CA VAL A 219 10.40 14.02 -5.87
C VAL A 219 9.38 14.46 -4.80
N ASP A 220 8.09 14.39 -5.10
CA ASP A 220 7.04 14.84 -4.18
C ASP A 220 6.70 13.79 -3.13
N LYS A 221 6.91 12.49 -3.42
CA LYS A 221 6.83 11.43 -2.40
C LYS A 221 7.83 11.72 -1.29
N VAL A 222 9.08 12.01 -1.65
CA VAL A 222 10.16 12.41 -0.72
C VAL A 222 9.80 13.66 0.09
N ARG A 223 9.26 14.70 -0.55
CA ARG A 223 8.80 15.93 0.13
C ARG A 223 7.64 15.71 1.08
N LEU A 224 6.69 14.84 0.72
CA LEU A 224 5.62 14.42 1.63
C LEU A 224 6.18 13.70 2.85
N LEU A 225 7.18 12.82 2.64
CA LEU A 225 7.87 12.16 3.77
C LEU A 225 8.59 13.20 4.64
N GLN A 226 9.24 14.20 4.04
CA GLN A 226 9.92 15.29 4.75
C GLN A 226 8.93 16.16 5.54
N SER A 227 7.74 16.45 5.00
CA SER A 227 6.72 17.26 5.69
C SER A 227 6.03 16.50 6.81
N LEU A 228 5.79 15.20 6.65
CA LEU A 228 5.19 14.35 7.68
C LEU A 228 6.18 14.00 8.81
N ALA A 229 7.44 13.71 8.46
CA ALA A 229 8.48 13.30 9.41
C ALA A 229 9.27 14.51 10.00
N GLY A 230 9.14 15.69 9.39
CA GLY A 230 9.51 16.98 9.97
C GLY A 230 10.93 17.49 9.72
N THR A 231 11.79 16.83 8.94
CA THR A 231 13.07 17.37 8.42
C THR A 231 13.82 16.35 7.54
N ASP A 232 14.82 16.80 6.76
CA ASP A 232 15.71 15.94 5.95
C ASP A 232 16.43 14.83 6.75
N ILE A 233 16.63 15.02 8.05
CA ILE A 233 17.24 14.03 8.94
C ILE A 233 16.29 12.84 9.19
N ALA A 234 14.98 13.06 9.10
CA ALA A 234 13.97 12.02 9.30
C ALA A 234 13.78 11.10 8.08
N LEU A 235 14.18 11.52 6.87
CA LEU A 235 14.21 10.66 5.68
C LEU A 235 15.16 9.48 5.83
N ASN A 236 16.27 9.66 6.54
CA ASN A 236 17.19 8.56 6.85
C ASN A 236 16.63 7.59 7.90
N ALA A 237 15.54 7.96 8.59
CA ALA A 237 14.82 7.14 9.57
C ALA A 237 13.49 6.58 9.02
N ALA A 238 13.03 7.03 7.85
CA ALA A 238 11.86 6.50 7.17
C ALA A 238 12.24 5.19 6.47
N ASP A 239 12.31 4.11 7.26
CA ASP A 239 12.51 2.79 6.70
C ASP A 239 11.23 2.31 5.97
N VAL A 240 11.43 1.73 4.79
CA VAL A 240 10.34 1.18 3.97
C VAL A 240 10.19 -0.30 4.30
N VAL A 241 9.00 -0.68 4.75
CA VAL A 241 8.63 -2.07 5.01
C VAL A 241 7.75 -2.53 3.86
N LEU A 242 8.21 -3.55 3.15
CA LEU A 242 7.48 -4.14 2.05
C LEU A 242 6.48 -5.15 2.61
N VAL A 243 5.24 -5.16 2.14
CA VAL A 243 4.22 -6.13 2.59
C VAL A 243 3.61 -6.75 1.35
N GLU A 244 3.65 -8.06 1.22
CA GLU A 244 3.22 -8.76 0.00
C GLU A 244 1.75 -9.17 0.02
N ASP A 245 1.45 -10.21 0.78
CA ASP A 245 0.23 -10.99 0.60
C ASP A 245 -0.78 -10.69 1.71
N ASP A 246 -0.31 -10.34 2.90
CA ASP A 246 -1.14 -10.15 4.06
C ASP A 246 -0.74 -8.91 4.85
N LEU A 247 -1.64 -7.93 4.95
CA LEU A 247 -1.39 -6.72 5.74
C LEU A 247 -1.21 -7.02 7.24
N ARG A 248 -1.65 -8.19 7.73
CA ARG A 248 -1.45 -8.61 9.13
C ARG A 248 0.02 -8.86 9.45
N ASP A 249 0.85 -9.15 8.45
CA ASP A 249 2.29 -9.34 8.67
C ASP A 249 2.99 -8.05 9.14
N LEU A 250 2.43 -6.88 8.82
CA LEU A 250 2.86 -5.62 9.42
C LEU A 250 2.70 -5.63 10.95
N LEU A 251 1.54 -6.10 11.43
CA LEU A 251 1.27 -6.18 12.86
C LEU A 251 2.17 -7.21 13.52
N ASN A 252 2.40 -8.36 12.87
CA ASN A 252 3.33 -9.37 13.34
C ASN A 252 4.77 -8.84 13.40
N ALA A 253 5.22 -8.12 12.38
CA ALA A 253 6.54 -7.48 12.36
C ALA A 253 6.70 -6.47 13.48
N ARG A 254 5.67 -5.65 13.76
CA ARG A 254 5.68 -4.70 14.88
C ARG A 254 5.65 -5.40 16.25
N ALA A 255 4.90 -6.49 16.38
CA ALA A 255 4.89 -7.31 17.59
C ALA A 255 6.26 -7.95 17.83
N LEU A 256 6.86 -8.53 16.79
CA LEU A 256 8.21 -9.11 16.82
C LEU A 256 9.24 -8.06 17.21
N SER A 257 9.20 -6.88 16.58
CA SER A 257 10.03 -5.71 16.93
C SER A 257 9.99 -5.41 18.44
N GLY A 258 8.79 -5.39 19.03
CA GLY A 258 8.63 -5.15 20.46
C GLY A 258 9.22 -6.22 21.36
N VAL A 259 9.13 -7.50 20.96
CA VAL A 259 9.74 -8.61 21.71
C VAL A 259 11.26 -8.57 21.58
N THR A 260 11.78 -8.36 20.36
CA THR A 260 13.21 -8.22 20.08
C THR A 260 13.81 -7.05 20.87
N ASN A 261 13.17 -5.88 20.87
CA ASN A 261 13.65 -4.71 21.62
C ASN A 261 13.65 -4.98 23.14
N ARG A 262 12.67 -5.74 23.65
CA ARG A 262 12.67 -6.18 25.05
C ARG A 262 13.84 -7.12 25.36
N HIS A 263 14.13 -8.07 24.48
CA HIS A 263 15.28 -8.98 24.64
C HIS A 263 16.61 -8.23 24.58
N ILE A 264 16.77 -7.27 23.66
CA ILE A 264 17.95 -6.42 23.59
C ILE A 264 18.13 -5.64 24.90
N LYS A 265 17.06 -5.04 25.43
CA LYS A 265 17.09 -4.32 26.73
C LYS A 265 17.45 -5.25 27.90
N HIS A 266 16.91 -6.45 27.94
CA HIS A 266 17.26 -7.44 28.97
C HIS A 266 18.71 -7.91 28.85
N ASN A 267 19.20 -8.20 27.64
CA ASN A 267 20.58 -8.59 27.36
C ASN A 267 21.56 -7.50 27.78
N PHE A 268 21.24 -6.24 27.42
CA PHE A 268 22.05 -5.09 27.82
C PHE A 268 22.05 -4.89 29.34
N ALA A 269 20.88 -4.93 29.99
CA ALA A 269 20.76 -4.80 31.44
C ALA A 269 21.53 -5.91 32.18
N TRP A 270 21.44 -7.15 31.69
CA TRP A 270 22.21 -8.27 32.22
C TRP A 270 23.72 -8.05 32.08
N GLY A 271 24.19 -7.68 30.90
CA GLY A 271 25.61 -7.41 30.66
C GLY A 271 26.16 -6.31 31.56
N VAL A 272 25.41 -5.21 31.72
CA VAL A 272 25.77 -4.12 32.64
C VAL A 272 25.80 -4.60 34.09
N MET A 273 24.76 -5.29 34.54
CA MET A 273 24.68 -5.80 35.91
C MET A 273 25.81 -6.79 36.21
N TYR A 274 26.08 -7.73 35.31
CA TYR A 274 27.15 -8.71 35.45
C TYR A 274 28.52 -8.03 35.58
N ASN A 275 28.84 -7.12 34.66
CA ASN A 275 30.10 -6.39 34.67
C ASN A 275 30.24 -5.52 35.91
N LEU A 276 29.18 -4.83 36.34
CA LEU A 276 29.19 -4.01 37.55
C LEU A 276 29.44 -4.82 38.81
N LEU A 277 28.93 -6.06 38.89
CA LEU A 277 29.16 -6.95 40.02
C LEU A 277 30.55 -7.60 39.98
N MET A 278 31.02 -8.02 38.80
CA MET A 278 32.29 -8.74 38.67
C MET A 278 33.51 -7.83 38.74
N MET A 279 33.41 -6.55 38.35
CA MET A 279 34.54 -5.61 38.43
C MET A 279 35.06 -5.42 39.87
N PRO A 280 34.24 -5.08 40.90
CA PRO A 280 34.72 -4.97 42.27
C PRO A 280 35.32 -6.28 42.81
N ILE A 281 34.72 -7.41 42.44
CA ILE A 281 35.19 -8.75 42.81
C ILE A 281 36.60 -8.99 42.24
N ALA A 282 36.81 -8.69 40.95
CA ALA A 282 38.10 -8.79 40.29
C ALA A 282 39.15 -7.81 40.84
N CYS A 283 38.72 -6.61 41.28
CA CYS A 283 39.58 -5.63 41.95
C CYS A 283 39.96 -6.01 43.39
N GLY A 284 39.53 -7.17 43.90
CA GLY A 284 39.92 -7.65 45.23
C GLY A 284 38.99 -7.22 46.36
N ALA A 285 37.72 -6.92 46.08
CA ALA A 285 36.74 -6.60 47.13
C ALA A 285 36.61 -7.68 48.22
N PHE A 286 36.86 -8.95 47.90
CA PHE A 286 36.88 -10.05 48.87
C PHE A 286 38.23 -10.29 49.54
N TYR A 287 39.30 -9.69 49.02
CA TYR A 287 40.64 -9.83 49.57
C TYR A 287 40.77 -9.11 50.92
N ILE A 288 40.23 -7.88 51.02
CA ILE A 288 40.32 -7.05 52.23
C ILE A 288 39.56 -7.69 53.43
N PRO A 289 38.29 -8.11 53.32
CA PRO A 289 37.54 -8.68 54.45
C PRO A 289 37.78 -10.17 54.71
N PHE A 290 38.13 -10.98 53.69
CA PHE A 290 38.18 -12.44 53.82
C PHE A 290 39.52 -13.07 53.40
N GLY A 291 40.48 -12.28 52.90
CA GLY A 291 41.78 -12.79 52.42
C GLY A 291 41.67 -13.64 51.15
N VAL A 292 40.52 -13.63 50.46
CA VAL A 292 40.27 -14.45 49.28
C VAL A 292 40.80 -13.74 48.04
N TRP A 293 41.75 -14.37 47.35
CA TRP A 293 42.26 -13.92 46.05
C TRP A 293 41.65 -14.77 44.93
N ILE A 294 41.12 -14.12 43.89
CA ILE A 294 40.52 -14.80 42.73
C ILE A 294 41.56 -14.83 41.60
N PRO A 295 42.04 -16.01 41.17
CA PRO A 295 43.00 -16.11 40.08
C PRO A 295 42.44 -15.55 38.76
N PRO A 296 43.25 -14.85 37.93
CA PRO A 296 42.80 -14.27 36.65
C PRO A 296 42.14 -15.26 35.69
N ALA A 297 42.49 -16.54 35.75
CA ALA A 297 41.86 -17.59 34.92
C ALA A 297 40.34 -17.69 35.15
N PHE A 298 39.85 -17.37 36.35
CA PHE A 298 38.42 -17.36 36.64
C PHE A 298 37.68 -16.17 36.02
N ALA A 299 38.38 -15.08 35.69
CA ALA A 299 37.78 -13.94 34.98
C ALA A 299 37.37 -14.32 33.55
N GLY A 300 38.19 -15.12 32.84
CA GLY A 300 37.84 -15.64 31.52
C GLY A 300 36.66 -16.62 31.55
N LEU A 301 36.56 -17.45 32.60
CA LEU A 301 35.41 -18.34 32.80
C LEU A 301 34.13 -17.55 33.14
N SER A 302 34.26 -16.49 33.93
CA SER A 302 33.20 -15.55 34.26
C SER A 302 32.64 -14.86 33.00
N GLU A 303 33.51 -14.41 32.09
CA GLU A 303 33.07 -13.84 30.82
C GLU A 303 32.24 -14.81 29.98
N LEU A 304 32.63 -16.09 29.92
CA LEU A 304 31.83 -17.11 29.21
C LEU A 304 30.46 -17.32 29.86
N LEU A 305 30.38 -17.32 31.19
CA LEU A 305 29.11 -17.45 31.92
C LEU A 305 28.18 -16.25 31.70
N SER A 306 28.72 -15.06 31.44
CA SER A 306 27.93 -13.86 31.17
C SER A 306 27.12 -13.97 29.86
N THR A 307 27.64 -14.72 28.88
CA THR A 307 27.03 -14.88 27.54
C THR A 307 25.88 -15.89 27.49
N VAL A 308 25.81 -16.82 28.45
CA VAL A 308 24.82 -17.91 28.44
C VAL A 308 23.38 -17.39 28.44
N PRO A 309 22.97 -16.43 29.31
CA PRO A 309 21.62 -15.86 29.27
C PRO A 309 21.32 -15.12 27.96
N VAL A 310 22.31 -14.44 27.37
CA VAL A 310 22.16 -13.70 26.11
C VAL A 310 21.84 -14.66 24.95
N ILE A 311 22.58 -15.77 24.86
CA ILE A 311 22.35 -16.82 23.85
C ILE A 311 20.99 -17.48 24.08
N LEU A 312 20.64 -17.80 25.33
CA LEU A 312 19.37 -18.41 25.67
C LEU A 312 18.18 -17.52 25.26
N PHE A 313 18.21 -16.22 25.59
CA PHE A 313 17.16 -15.28 25.21
C PHE A 313 17.09 -15.08 23.69
N SER A 314 18.22 -15.19 22.98
CA SER A 314 18.22 -15.20 21.51
C SER A 314 17.51 -16.44 20.96
N LEU A 315 17.80 -17.63 21.49
CA LEU A 315 17.17 -18.89 21.06
C LEU A 315 15.68 -18.96 21.40
N LEU A 316 15.23 -18.27 22.45
CA LEU A 316 13.80 -18.20 22.79
C LEU A 316 12.96 -17.47 21.72
N LEU A 317 13.58 -16.63 20.89
CA LEU A 317 12.88 -15.98 19.76
C LEU A 317 12.47 -16.99 18.69
N ASP A 318 13.19 -18.12 18.53
CA ASP A 318 12.86 -19.16 17.55
C ASP A 318 11.52 -19.86 17.87
N PHE A 319 11.07 -19.77 19.12
CA PHE A 319 9.79 -20.31 19.57
C PHE A 319 8.65 -19.26 19.58
N TRP A 320 8.94 -18.02 19.18
CA TRP A 320 7.93 -16.97 19.11
C TRP A 320 6.90 -17.29 18.03
N LYS A 321 5.62 -17.10 18.37
CA LYS A 321 4.50 -17.30 17.46
C LYS A 321 3.85 -15.97 17.11
N PRO A 322 3.56 -15.70 15.82
CA PRO A 322 2.89 -14.49 15.40
C PRO A 322 1.49 -14.39 16.03
N PRO A 323 1.18 -13.30 16.76
CA PRO A 323 -0.10 -13.16 17.44
C PRO A 323 -1.27 -12.90 16.50
N PHE A 324 -0.99 -12.44 15.27
CA PHE A 324 -2.02 -12.08 14.29
C PHE A 324 -2.15 -13.08 13.14
N SER A 325 -1.45 -14.21 13.20
CA SER A 325 -1.65 -15.33 12.27
C SER A 325 -2.93 -16.09 12.62
N GLY A 326 -3.83 -16.28 11.65
CA GLY A 326 -5.07 -17.06 11.85
C GLY A 326 -6.25 -16.51 11.05
N ASP A 327 -7.41 -17.13 11.20
CA ASP A 327 -8.65 -16.65 10.59
C ASP A 327 -9.28 -15.57 11.48
N TRP A 328 -9.43 -14.36 10.94
CA TRP A 328 -10.04 -13.22 11.63
C TRP A 328 -11.57 -13.20 11.47
N GLY A 329 -12.17 -14.26 10.90
CA GLY A 329 -13.61 -14.33 10.63
C GLY A 329 -14.05 -13.33 9.57
N LEU A 330 -13.13 -12.95 8.67
CA LEU A 330 -13.39 -12.01 7.59
C LEU A 330 -14.22 -12.75 6.53
N GLN A 331 -15.53 -12.52 6.50
CA GLN A 331 -16.34 -12.94 5.36
C GLN A 331 -15.77 -12.23 4.12
N GLN A 332 -15.29 -13.01 3.15
CA GLN A 332 -15.07 -12.50 1.80
C GLN A 332 -16.45 -12.15 1.24
N THR A 333 -16.90 -10.93 1.50
CA THR A 333 -18.02 -10.36 0.77
C THR A 333 -17.53 -10.12 -0.65
N HIS A 334 -17.64 -11.14 -1.49
CA HIS A 334 -17.85 -10.93 -2.92
C HIS A 334 -19.11 -10.08 -3.01
N VAL A 335 -18.94 -8.76 -3.02
CA VAL A 335 -20.01 -7.86 -3.45
C VAL A 335 -20.12 -8.10 -4.94
N ALA A 336 -20.84 -9.15 -5.32
CA ALA A 336 -21.45 -9.24 -6.63
C ALA A 336 -22.40 -8.04 -6.70
N ILE A 337 -21.93 -6.95 -7.30
CA ILE A 337 -22.80 -5.87 -7.71
C ILE A 337 -23.62 -6.47 -8.85
N ASP A 338 -24.79 -6.99 -8.50
CA ASP A 338 -25.80 -7.36 -9.48
C ASP A 338 -26.21 -6.09 -10.21
N VAL A 339 -25.90 -6.01 -11.51
CA VAL A 339 -26.13 -4.82 -12.34
C VAL A 339 -27.61 -4.70 -12.72
N SER A 340 -28.49 -5.57 -12.21
CA SER A 340 -29.88 -5.64 -12.66
C SER A 340 -30.96 -5.00 -11.77
N GLU A 341 -30.71 -4.59 -10.52
CA GLU A 341 -31.77 -3.98 -9.70
C GLU A 341 -31.34 -2.75 -8.87
N SER A 342 -32.25 -1.77 -8.87
CA SER A 342 -32.20 -0.47 -8.18
C SER A 342 -31.65 -0.53 -6.75
N THR A 343 -30.48 0.08 -6.54
CA THR A 343 -29.85 0.21 -5.22
C THR A 343 -30.66 1.14 -4.31
N PRO A 344 -30.90 0.79 -3.03
CA PRO A 344 -31.63 1.63 -2.08
C PRO A 344 -30.86 2.91 -1.74
N LEU A 345 -31.59 4.03 -1.70
CA LEU A 345 -31.11 5.34 -1.27
C LEU A 345 -30.44 5.24 0.11
N LEU A 346 -29.29 5.89 0.24
CA LEU A 346 -28.55 6.05 1.50
C LEU A 346 -29.49 6.54 2.64
N PRO A 347 -29.29 6.06 3.89
CA PRO A 347 -30.02 6.57 5.05
C PRO A 347 -29.86 8.08 5.18
N LYS A 348 -30.97 8.80 5.42
CA LYS A 348 -31.08 10.27 5.51
C LYS A 348 -30.14 10.96 6.51
N GLN A 349 -29.36 10.23 7.31
CA GLN A 349 -28.46 10.79 8.32
C GLN A 349 -27.16 11.42 7.77
N TYR A 350 -26.82 11.23 6.49
CA TYR A 350 -25.59 11.78 5.89
C TYR A 350 -25.80 12.93 4.89
N GLN A 351 -27.02 13.45 4.72
CA GLN A 351 -27.30 14.52 3.75
C GLN A 351 -26.96 15.94 4.25
N GLY A 352 -26.51 16.11 5.49
CA GLY A 352 -26.40 17.43 6.14
C GLY A 352 -25.02 18.12 6.17
N ALA A 353 -23.94 17.53 5.65
CA ALA A 353 -22.58 18.04 5.91
C ALA A 353 -21.76 18.42 4.65
N LEU A 354 -22.43 18.74 3.54
CA LEU A 354 -21.77 19.12 2.28
C LEU A 354 -22.33 20.42 1.68
N TYR A 355 -22.60 21.43 2.51
CA TYR A 355 -22.70 22.82 2.05
C TYR A 355 -22.31 23.76 3.19
N THR A 356 -21.01 24.06 3.28
CA THR A 356 -20.49 25.38 3.69
C THR A 356 -19.04 25.53 3.22
#